data_AF-A0A7W4DH64-F1
#
_entry.id   AF-A0A7W4DH64-F1
#
_cell.length_a   1.000
_cell.length_b   1.000
_cell.length_c   1.000
_cell.angle_alpha   90.00
_cell.angle_beta   90.00
_cell.angle_gamma   90.00
#
_symmetry.space_group_name_H-M   'P 1'
#
loop_
_entity.id
_entity.type
_entity.pdbx_description
1 polymer ?
#
loop_
_entity_poly.entity_id
_entity_poly.type
_entity_poly.pdbx_seq_one_letter_code
_entity_poly.pdbx_strand_id
1 'polypeptide(L)'
;MKRFLAMLMLLAVVLSTSACAREQAAGQSAQSAQNVKAASNKKGDFASIYLSNIDKDAETYIADFDLNQYLLDSGAISIERLDTTTLNYPATCIAARYPNGIVTVYSFYGDNSDPYAYGYLSEINVFVVEDRFNLNSYWRGESKEDENGLRSEWFHHFYATSSYELLNDRNYEWDFKNFTVKPNGIYYVEAKNGQKSLLSVPDFFDQGFKTSILPYISMKDPSFRKDPMEGKIGGLSDLH
;
A
#
# COMPACT_ATOMS: atom_id res chain seq x y z
N MET A 1 -67.88 -15.64 -11.20
CA MET A 1 -67.16 -16.08 -9.98
C MET A 1 -66.90 -17.58 -10.06
N LYS A 2 -65.63 -18.01 -10.18
CA LYS A 2 -65.07 -19.38 -9.99
C LYS A 2 -63.79 -19.67 -10.80
N ARG A 3 -63.23 -18.71 -11.55
CA ARG A 3 -61.93 -18.91 -12.27
C ARG A 3 -60.85 -17.85 -12.04
N PHE A 4 -61.07 -16.86 -11.17
CA PHE A 4 -60.07 -15.83 -10.84
C PHE A 4 -59.48 -15.94 -9.42
N LEU A 5 -59.91 -16.91 -8.59
CA LEU A 5 -59.35 -17.12 -7.25
C LEU A 5 -58.18 -18.11 -7.19
N ALA A 6 -57.87 -18.81 -8.28
CA ALA A 6 -56.86 -19.88 -8.26
C ALA A 6 -55.42 -19.41 -8.57
N MET A 7 -55.22 -18.16 -9.01
CA MET A 7 -53.88 -17.63 -9.33
C MET A 7 -53.26 -16.78 -8.21
N LEU A 8 -54.00 -16.43 -7.15
CA LEU A 8 -53.47 -15.60 -6.05
C LEU A 8 -52.93 -16.40 -4.86
N MET A 9 -53.03 -17.74 -4.88
CA MET A 9 -52.60 -18.63 -3.78
C MET A 9 -51.34 -19.46 -4.09
N LEU A 10 -50.54 -19.03 -5.09
CA LEU A 10 -49.28 -19.70 -5.46
C LEU A 10 -48.03 -18.81 -5.30
N LEU A 11 -48.16 -17.60 -4.72
CA LEU A 11 -47.04 -16.68 -4.46
C LEU A 11 -46.69 -16.50 -2.97
N ALA A 12 -47.29 -17.29 -2.07
CA ALA A 12 -47.10 -17.15 -0.61
C ALA A 12 -46.33 -18.30 0.05
N VAL A 13 -45.67 -19.18 -0.73
CA VAL A 13 -44.89 -20.30 -0.18
C VAL A 13 -43.55 -20.39 -0.91
N VAL A 14 -42.69 -19.40 -0.70
CA VAL A 14 -41.24 -19.56 -0.86
C VAL A 14 -40.57 -18.94 0.38
N LEU A 15 -40.41 -19.81 1.38
CA LEU A 15 -39.22 -19.94 2.23
C LEU A 15 -38.76 -18.70 3.00
N SER A 16 -39.46 -18.50 4.12
CA SER A 16 -38.94 -17.90 5.34
C SER A 16 -37.84 -18.79 5.96
N THR A 17 -36.58 -18.44 5.77
CA THR A 17 -35.47 -18.81 6.69
C THR A 17 -34.47 -17.67 6.81
N SER A 18 -34.74 -16.72 7.72
CA SER A 18 -33.71 -15.97 8.45
C SER A 18 -34.34 -15.24 9.64
N ALA A 19 -34.73 -16.03 10.65
CA ALA A 19 -34.93 -15.50 11.98
C ALA A 19 -33.56 -15.20 12.61
N CYS A 20 -33.47 -14.02 13.23
CA CYS A 20 -32.65 -13.74 14.42
C CYS A 20 -31.12 -13.84 14.31
N ALA A 21 -30.48 -12.71 14.00
CA ALA A 21 -29.28 -12.23 14.71
C ALA A 21 -29.18 -10.70 14.50
N ARG A 22 -29.81 -9.91 15.38
CA ARG A 22 -29.15 -9.21 16.50
C ARG A 22 -28.43 -7.93 16.07
N GLU A 23 -29.15 -6.83 16.19
CA GLU A 23 -28.55 -5.55 16.60
C GLU A 23 -27.71 -5.80 17.87
N GLN A 24 -26.39 -5.70 17.75
CA GLN A 24 -25.46 -5.34 18.83
C GLN A 24 -24.05 -5.29 18.26
N ALA A 25 -23.59 -4.09 17.92
CA ALA A 25 -22.18 -3.70 18.00
C ALA A 25 -22.06 -2.17 18.16
N ALA A 26 -22.87 -1.60 19.04
CA ALA A 26 -22.52 -0.39 19.77
C ALA A 26 -22.11 -0.84 21.17
N GLY A 27 -20.84 -0.63 21.51
CA GLY A 27 -20.30 -0.88 22.85
C GLY A 27 -19.75 -2.30 23.08
N GLN A 28 -18.54 -2.56 22.60
CA GLN A 28 -17.57 -3.30 23.39
C GLN A 28 -16.16 -2.82 23.08
N SER A 29 -15.64 -2.08 24.08
CA SER A 29 -14.23 -2.00 24.49
C SER A 29 -13.22 -1.65 23.40
N ALA A 30 -12.66 -0.44 23.37
CA ALA A 30 -11.69 -0.01 24.38
C ALA A 30 -10.69 -1.13 24.73
N GLN A 31 -10.11 -1.81 23.73
CA GLN A 31 -8.98 -2.72 23.89
C GLN A 31 -8.30 -3.11 22.56
N SER A 32 -8.16 -2.20 21.59
CA SER A 32 -7.27 -2.41 20.43
C SER A 32 -5.90 -1.74 20.64
N ALA A 33 -5.46 -1.59 21.88
CA ALA A 33 -4.13 -1.14 22.23
C ALA A 33 -3.25 -2.31 22.69
N GLN A 34 -3.17 -3.40 21.93
CA GLN A 34 -2.12 -4.41 22.12
C GLN A 34 -2.06 -5.38 20.93
N ASN A 35 -0.83 -5.59 20.45
CA ASN A 35 -0.42 -6.47 19.37
C ASN A 35 -0.42 -5.87 17.95
N VAL A 36 0.29 -4.75 17.77
CA VAL A 36 1.27 -4.74 16.67
C VAL A 36 2.11 -5.98 16.90
N LYS A 37 1.93 -7.04 16.11
CA LYS A 37 2.97 -8.06 15.96
C LYS A 37 4.16 -7.28 15.44
N ALA A 38 5.00 -6.78 16.34
CA ALA A 38 6.32 -6.27 16.03
C ALA A 38 6.90 -7.28 15.06
N ALA A 39 7.15 -6.89 13.80
CA ALA A 39 7.53 -7.74 12.69
C ALA A 39 8.33 -8.95 13.19
N SER A 40 7.62 -10.03 13.51
CA SER A 40 8.10 -10.94 14.56
C SER A 40 8.99 -11.95 13.89
N ASN A 41 10.31 -11.69 13.90
CA ASN A 41 11.38 -12.68 13.92
C ASN A 41 11.05 -14.00 13.17
N LYS A 42 10.57 -13.93 11.92
CA LYS A 42 10.54 -15.13 11.09
C LYS A 42 12.00 -15.53 10.94
N LYS A 43 12.30 -16.75 11.37
CA LYS A 43 13.65 -17.32 11.40
C LYS A 43 14.08 -17.60 9.96
N GLY A 44 14.44 -16.54 9.22
CA GLY A 44 14.84 -16.56 7.83
C GLY A 44 15.31 -15.16 7.42
N ASP A 45 16.37 -15.10 6.63
CA ASP A 45 16.87 -13.85 6.06
C ASP A 45 15.90 -13.35 4.97
N PHE A 46 15.84 -12.03 4.74
CA PHE A 46 14.97 -11.37 3.75
C PHE A 46 14.98 -12.11 2.41
N ALA A 47 16.18 -12.43 1.92
CA ALA A 47 16.36 -13.15 0.66
C ALA A 47 15.68 -14.52 0.64
N SER A 48 15.75 -15.28 1.74
CA SER A 48 15.18 -16.63 1.81
C SER A 48 13.65 -16.66 1.86
N ILE A 49 13.02 -15.56 2.29
CA ILE A 49 11.57 -15.48 2.49
C ILE A 49 10.90 -14.84 1.28
N TYR A 50 11.47 -13.74 0.77
CA TYR A 50 10.77 -12.88 -0.19
C TYR A 50 11.38 -12.87 -1.58
N LEU A 51 12.60 -13.39 -1.76
CA LEU A 51 13.24 -13.46 -3.06
C LEU A 51 13.17 -14.87 -3.65
N SER A 52 12.99 -14.94 -4.97
CA SER A 52 13.10 -16.17 -5.75
C SER A 52 13.78 -15.88 -7.09
N ASN A 53 14.19 -16.93 -7.82
CA ASN A 53 14.85 -16.80 -9.13
C ASN A 53 16.08 -15.86 -9.07
N ILE A 54 16.89 -16.00 -8.02
CA ILE A 54 18.05 -15.15 -7.79
C ILE A 54 19.12 -15.45 -8.86
N ASP A 55 19.45 -14.44 -9.65
CA ASP A 55 20.55 -14.43 -10.61
C ASP A 55 21.61 -13.42 -10.15
N LYS A 56 22.74 -13.94 -9.66
CA LYS A 56 23.84 -13.12 -9.15
C LYS A 56 24.65 -12.47 -10.25
N ASP A 57 24.59 -13.04 -11.46
CA ASP A 57 25.37 -12.61 -12.62
C ASP A 57 24.59 -11.58 -13.46
N ALA A 58 23.28 -11.42 -13.22
CA ALA A 58 22.45 -10.41 -13.89
C ALA A 58 22.96 -8.99 -13.65
N GLU A 59 22.97 -8.17 -14.70
CA GLU A 59 23.45 -6.78 -14.65
C GLU A 59 22.47 -5.83 -13.97
N THR A 60 21.15 -6.03 -14.15
CA THR A 60 20.13 -5.08 -13.69
C THR A 60 19.08 -5.67 -12.75
N TYR A 61 18.48 -6.81 -13.09
CA TYR A 61 17.40 -7.43 -12.31
C TYR A 61 17.87 -8.76 -11.74
N ILE A 62 18.07 -8.82 -10.43
CA ILE A 62 18.79 -9.95 -9.79
C ILE A 62 17.91 -10.96 -9.09
N ALA A 63 16.62 -10.67 -8.89
CA ALA A 63 15.67 -11.60 -8.28
C ALA A 63 14.23 -11.16 -8.50
N ASP A 64 13.30 -12.09 -8.34
CA ASP A 64 11.87 -11.81 -8.18
C ASP A 64 11.54 -11.58 -6.70
N PHE A 65 10.91 -10.45 -6.39
CA PHE A 65 10.53 -10.04 -5.04
C PHE A 65 9.02 -10.10 -4.80
N ASP A 66 8.61 -10.82 -3.77
CA ASP A 66 7.23 -10.85 -3.28
C ASP A 66 6.92 -9.66 -2.37
N LEU A 67 6.80 -8.47 -2.98
CA LEU A 67 6.47 -7.23 -2.27
C LEU A 67 5.14 -7.33 -1.52
N ASN A 68 4.14 -8.03 -2.08
CA ASN A 68 2.84 -8.19 -1.44
C ASN A 68 2.96 -8.93 -0.11
N GLN A 69 3.62 -10.10 -0.10
CA GLN A 69 3.82 -10.86 1.12
C GLN A 69 4.73 -10.12 2.11
N TYR A 70 5.74 -9.38 1.64
CA TYR A 70 6.58 -8.53 2.48
C TYR A 70 5.77 -7.48 3.23
N LEU A 71 4.88 -6.76 2.54
CA LEU A 71 4.03 -5.75 3.16
C LEU A 71 3.05 -6.37 4.17
N LEU A 72 2.43 -7.51 3.85
CA LEU A 72 1.57 -8.25 4.79
C LEU A 72 2.34 -8.68 6.05
N ASP A 73 3.54 -9.25 5.88
CA ASP A 73 4.38 -9.69 6.99
C ASP A 73 4.94 -8.51 7.81
N SER A 74 5.04 -7.32 7.21
CA SER A 74 5.35 -6.07 7.91
C SER A 74 4.19 -5.53 8.77
N GLY A 75 2.99 -6.10 8.63
CA GLY A 75 1.80 -5.77 9.41
C GLY A 75 0.73 -4.99 8.65
N ALA A 76 0.80 -4.90 7.32
CA ALA A 76 -0.26 -4.28 6.52
C ALA A 76 -1.58 -5.05 6.69
N ILE A 77 -2.66 -4.32 6.97
CA ILE A 77 -4.03 -4.87 7.09
C ILE A 77 -4.81 -4.79 5.78
N SER A 78 -4.40 -3.91 4.87
CA SER A 78 -4.93 -3.84 3.51
C SER A 78 -3.84 -3.34 2.57
N ILE A 79 -3.86 -3.87 1.35
CA ILE A 79 -3.02 -3.43 0.25
C ILE A 79 -3.96 -3.19 -0.95
N GLU A 80 -3.93 -1.99 -1.50
CA GLU A 80 -4.79 -1.60 -2.62
C GLU A 80 -4.01 -0.83 -3.68
N ARG A 81 -4.40 -1.01 -4.95
CA ARG A 81 -3.94 -0.12 -6.03
C ARG A 81 -4.79 1.12 -6.04
N LEU A 82 -4.15 2.28 -6.01
CA LEU A 82 -4.82 3.55 -6.15
C LEU A 82 -5.08 3.85 -7.62
N ASP A 83 -6.20 4.50 -7.89
CA ASP A 83 -6.54 4.98 -9.22
C ASP A 83 -5.62 6.14 -9.62
N THR A 84 -4.87 5.93 -10.71
CA THR A 84 -3.93 6.89 -11.29
C THR A 84 -4.41 7.46 -12.62
N THR A 85 -5.69 7.30 -12.97
CA THR A 85 -6.25 7.71 -14.27
C THR A 85 -6.17 9.21 -14.55
N THR A 86 -6.00 10.04 -13.53
CA THR A 86 -5.81 11.49 -13.67
C THR A 86 -4.39 11.88 -14.05
N LEU A 87 -3.42 10.95 -13.99
CA LEU A 87 -2.03 11.22 -14.32
C LEU A 87 -1.80 11.16 -15.83
N ASN A 88 -1.06 12.16 -16.35
CA ASN A 88 -0.76 12.28 -17.77
C ASN A 88 0.34 11.31 -18.25
N TYR A 89 0.91 10.51 -17.35
CA TYR A 89 2.00 9.58 -17.58
C TYR A 89 1.70 8.20 -16.94
N PRO A 90 2.30 7.11 -17.45
CA PRO A 90 2.15 5.77 -16.91
C PRO A 90 2.65 5.73 -15.48
N ALA A 91 1.73 5.52 -14.55
CA ALA A 91 2.06 5.44 -13.14
C ALA A 91 1.14 4.43 -12.45
N THR A 92 1.65 3.85 -11.37
CA THR A 92 0.87 2.97 -10.50
C THR A 92 1.25 3.27 -9.07
N CYS A 93 0.24 3.54 -8.25
CA CYS A 93 0.42 3.77 -6.83
C CYS A 93 -0.18 2.59 -6.08
N ILE A 94 0.61 1.96 -5.21
CA ILE A 94 0.15 0.88 -4.33
C ILE A 94 0.15 1.43 -2.91
N ALA A 95 -0.99 1.38 -2.23
CA ALA A 95 -1.12 1.78 -0.85
C ALA A 95 -1.15 0.56 0.07
N ALA A 96 -0.44 0.64 1.20
CA ALA A 96 -0.58 -0.29 2.32
C ALA A 96 -1.03 0.47 3.57
N ARG A 97 -2.07 -0.04 4.24
CA ARG A 97 -2.55 0.51 5.51
C ARG A 97 -2.13 -0.36 6.68
N TYR A 98 -1.82 0.28 7.79
CA TYR A 98 -1.36 -0.37 9.02
C TYR A 98 -2.34 -0.14 10.18
N PRO A 99 -2.34 -1.01 11.22
CA PRO A 99 -3.27 -0.91 12.34
C PRO A 99 -3.21 0.38 13.15
N ASN A 100 -2.09 1.11 13.09
CA ASN A 100 -1.91 2.38 13.79
C ASN A 100 -2.34 3.59 12.95
N GLY A 101 -3.04 3.38 11.83
CA GLY A 101 -3.52 4.43 10.94
C GLY A 101 -2.48 4.92 9.93
N ILE A 102 -1.22 4.46 10.01
CA ILE A 102 -0.21 4.79 9.00
C ILE A 102 -0.62 4.19 7.65
N VAL A 103 -0.45 5.00 6.61
CA VAL A 103 -0.52 4.60 5.21
C VAL A 103 0.84 4.80 4.58
N THR A 104 1.30 3.82 3.83
CA THR A 104 2.43 3.96 2.91
C THR A 104 1.93 3.89 1.48
N VAL A 105 2.32 4.83 0.62
CA VAL A 105 2.00 4.81 -0.81
C VAL A 105 3.29 4.68 -1.60
N TYR A 106 3.43 3.59 -2.33
CA TYR A 106 4.54 3.29 -3.22
C TYR A 106 4.15 3.73 -4.64
N SER A 107 4.77 4.79 -5.16
CA SER A 107 4.51 5.26 -6.53
C SER A 107 5.57 4.71 -7.48
N PHE A 108 5.09 4.04 -8.51
CA PHE A 108 5.91 3.49 -9.59
C PHE A 108 5.66 4.27 -10.87
N TYR A 109 6.72 4.70 -11.53
CA TYR A 109 6.63 5.43 -12.80
C TYR A 109 7.11 4.54 -13.94
N GLY A 110 6.30 4.46 -15.00
CA GLY A 110 6.68 3.82 -16.24
C GLY A 110 7.33 4.82 -17.20
N ASP A 111 8.01 4.29 -18.20
CA ASP A 111 8.61 5.10 -19.25
C ASP A 111 7.61 5.33 -20.39
N ASN A 112 7.34 6.60 -20.70
CA ASN A 112 6.50 6.99 -21.84
C ASN A 112 7.16 6.73 -23.21
N SER A 113 8.49 6.75 -23.24
CA SER A 113 9.30 6.56 -24.44
C SER A 113 9.58 5.08 -24.72
N ASP A 114 9.57 4.25 -23.68
CA ASP A 114 9.65 2.79 -23.78
C ASP A 114 8.52 2.12 -22.97
N PRO A 115 7.37 1.79 -23.59
CA PRO A 115 6.26 1.15 -22.89
C PRO A 115 6.57 -0.27 -22.41
N TYR A 116 7.73 -0.86 -22.78
CA TYR A 116 8.18 -2.17 -22.32
C TYR A 116 9.13 -2.10 -21.14
N ALA A 117 9.64 -0.91 -20.80
CA ALA A 117 10.44 -0.69 -19.62
C ALA A 117 9.64 -0.99 -18.35
N TYR A 118 10.33 -1.50 -17.32
CA TYR A 118 9.70 -1.77 -16.03
C TYR A 118 9.35 -0.45 -15.36
N GLY A 119 8.23 -0.42 -14.64
CA GLY A 119 7.88 0.69 -13.78
C GLY A 119 8.79 0.70 -12.56
N TYR A 120 9.62 1.72 -12.40
CA TYR A 120 10.54 1.82 -11.26
C TYR A 120 9.85 2.49 -10.06
N LEU A 121 10.19 2.04 -8.85
CA LEU A 121 9.78 2.73 -7.62
C LEU A 121 10.43 4.12 -7.59
N SER A 122 9.62 5.16 -7.72
CA SER A 122 10.11 6.55 -7.73
C SER A 122 10.09 7.16 -6.34
N GLU A 123 9.07 6.84 -5.55
CA GLU A 123 8.82 7.49 -4.27
C GLU A 123 8.00 6.60 -3.33
N ILE A 124 8.18 6.84 -2.03
CA ILE A 124 7.34 6.29 -0.98
C ILE A 124 6.84 7.45 -0.14
N ASN A 125 5.53 7.50 0.05
CA ASN A 125 4.88 8.50 0.87
C ASN A 125 4.33 7.89 2.15
N VAL A 126 4.46 8.58 3.28
CA VAL A 126 3.98 8.14 4.58
C VAL A 126 3.13 9.24 5.22
N PHE A 127 1.96 8.86 5.72
CA PHE A 127 1.04 9.75 6.43
C PHE A 127 0.12 8.93 7.33
N VAL A 128 -0.63 9.58 8.22
CA VAL A 128 -1.64 8.91 9.04
C VAL A 128 -3.03 9.31 8.56
N VAL A 129 -3.96 8.36 8.62
CA VAL A 129 -5.38 8.58 8.33
C VAL A 129 -6.25 7.98 9.42
N GLU A 130 -7.48 8.49 9.55
CA GLU A 130 -8.48 7.84 10.37
C GLU A 130 -9.01 6.56 9.71
N ASP A 131 -9.65 5.73 10.53
CA ASP A 131 -10.35 4.54 10.06
C ASP A 131 -11.37 4.93 8.99
N ARG A 132 -11.37 4.20 7.87
CA ARG A 132 -12.25 4.39 6.70
C ARG A 132 -11.94 5.61 5.82
N PHE A 133 -10.82 6.29 6.02
CA PHE A 133 -10.39 7.35 5.09
C PHE A 133 -10.38 6.84 3.64
N ASN A 134 -11.00 7.56 2.69
CA ASN A 134 -11.09 7.11 1.30
C ASN A 134 -9.84 7.49 0.49
N LEU A 135 -8.86 6.59 0.44
CA LEU A 135 -7.59 6.82 -0.26
C LEU A 135 -7.79 7.04 -1.76
N ASN A 136 -8.66 6.27 -2.42
CA ASN A 136 -8.88 6.39 -3.86
C ASN A 136 -9.49 7.74 -4.25
N SER A 137 -10.49 8.20 -3.49
CA SER A 137 -11.13 9.49 -3.75
C SER A 137 -10.15 10.66 -3.54
N TYR A 138 -9.33 10.59 -2.49
CA TYR A 138 -8.24 11.54 -2.26
C TYR A 138 -7.23 11.53 -3.41
N TRP A 139 -6.76 10.36 -3.83
CA TRP A 139 -5.72 10.24 -4.87
C TRP A 139 -6.20 10.69 -6.26
N ARG A 140 -7.50 10.54 -6.57
CA ARG A 140 -8.10 11.08 -7.81
C ARG A 140 -8.36 12.58 -7.76
N GLY A 141 -8.33 13.20 -6.57
CA GLY A 141 -8.69 14.60 -6.37
C GLY A 141 -10.18 14.89 -6.60
N GLU A 142 -11.06 13.89 -6.40
CA GLU A 142 -12.49 13.97 -6.76
C GLU A 142 -13.40 14.50 -5.66
N SER A 143 -12.94 14.42 -4.42
CA SER A 143 -13.71 14.78 -3.23
C SER A 143 -13.20 16.07 -2.62
N LYS A 144 -14.14 16.86 -2.10
CA LYS A 144 -13.80 17.86 -1.09
C LYS A 144 -13.21 17.14 0.13
N GLU A 145 -12.21 17.75 0.78
CA GLU A 145 -11.45 17.11 1.87
C GLU A 145 -12.34 16.60 3.02
N ASP A 146 -13.52 17.20 3.21
CA ASP A 146 -14.50 16.84 4.23
C ASP A 146 -15.23 15.50 3.97
N GLU A 147 -15.24 14.99 2.73
CA GLU A 147 -15.94 13.74 2.37
C GLU A 147 -15.05 12.49 2.45
N ASN A 148 -13.73 12.67 2.57
CA ASN A 148 -12.77 11.56 2.62
C ASN A 148 -12.48 11.04 4.02
N GLY A 149 -12.86 11.79 5.05
CA GLY A 149 -12.36 11.60 6.40
C GLY A 149 -11.06 12.36 6.67
N LEU A 150 -10.50 12.18 7.87
CA LEU A 150 -9.31 12.88 8.34
C LEU A 150 -8.00 12.19 7.95
N ARG A 151 -7.03 13.00 7.51
CA ARG A 151 -5.61 12.63 7.35
C ARG A 151 -4.74 13.57 8.16
N SER A 152 -3.46 13.25 8.28
CA SER A 152 -2.49 14.17 8.86
C SER A 152 -2.33 15.45 8.05
N GLU A 153 -2.02 16.53 8.77
CA GLU A 153 -1.50 17.81 8.27
C GLU A 153 -0.09 17.67 7.69
N TRP A 154 0.58 16.53 7.92
CA TRP A 154 1.89 16.23 7.39
C TRP A 154 1.86 15.06 6.42
N PHE A 155 2.86 15.06 5.54
CA PHE A 155 3.15 13.98 4.60
C PHE A 155 4.66 13.84 4.51
N HIS A 156 5.19 12.64 4.73
CA HIS A 156 6.62 12.38 4.62
C HIS A 156 6.92 11.69 3.30
N HIS A 157 7.74 12.32 2.48
CA HIS A 157 8.11 11.89 1.15
C HIS A 157 9.54 11.35 1.12
N PHE A 158 9.73 10.16 0.58
CA PHE A 158 11.05 9.58 0.29
C PHE A 158 11.20 9.38 -1.21
N TYR A 159 12.18 10.04 -1.84
CA TYR A 159 12.58 9.71 -3.19
C TYR A 159 13.35 8.38 -3.21
N ALA A 160 12.80 7.39 -3.90
CA ALA A 160 13.41 6.06 -4.06
C ALA A 160 14.35 5.99 -5.28
N THR A 161 14.45 7.07 -6.06
CA THR A 161 15.42 7.23 -7.15
C THR A 161 16.85 7.47 -6.66
N SER A 162 17.01 7.75 -5.36
CA SER A 162 18.32 7.82 -4.70
C SER A 162 18.32 6.95 -3.45
N SER A 163 19.48 6.38 -3.13
CA SER A 163 19.69 5.59 -1.93
C SER A 163 19.69 6.43 -0.66
N TYR A 164 20.12 7.69 -0.74
CA TYR A 164 20.34 8.57 0.43
C TYR A 164 19.09 8.75 1.27
N GLU A 165 17.95 9.05 0.66
CA GLU A 165 16.74 9.39 1.41
C GLU A 165 16.13 8.17 2.09
N LEU A 166 16.12 7.03 1.41
CA LEU A 166 15.52 5.83 1.97
C LEU A 166 16.46 5.12 2.96
N LEU A 167 17.78 5.17 2.75
CA LEU A 167 18.77 4.53 3.62
C LEU A 167 19.33 5.42 4.73
N ASN A 168 19.12 6.74 4.66
CA ASN A 168 19.75 7.73 5.54
C ASN A 168 21.29 7.69 5.50
N ASP A 169 21.85 7.30 4.36
CA ASP A 169 23.29 7.18 4.15
C ASP A 169 23.75 7.94 2.91
N ARG A 170 24.53 9.01 3.12
CA ARG A 170 25.08 9.85 2.04
C ARG A 170 26.19 9.17 1.25
N ASN A 171 26.77 8.11 1.80
CA ASN A 171 27.93 7.43 1.22
C ASN A 171 27.55 6.15 0.47
N TYR A 172 26.26 5.83 0.38
CA TYR A 172 25.82 4.63 -0.31
C TYR A 172 26.12 4.73 -1.82
N GLU A 173 26.72 3.68 -2.36
CA GLU A 173 27.13 3.63 -3.76
C GLU A 173 25.92 3.60 -4.70
N TRP A 174 26.02 4.31 -5.83
CA TRP A 174 24.94 4.44 -6.81
C TRP A 174 24.81 3.22 -7.75
N ASP A 175 25.65 2.21 -7.58
CA ASP A 175 25.67 0.99 -8.41
C ASP A 175 24.77 -0.11 -7.82
N PHE A 176 23.53 0.26 -7.51
CA PHE A 176 22.54 -0.70 -7.01
C PHE A 176 21.83 -1.40 -8.16
N LYS A 177 21.45 -2.66 -7.92
CA LYS A 177 20.62 -3.43 -8.85
C LYS A 177 19.16 -3.37 -8.40
N ASN A 178 18.29 -4.09 -9.11
CA ASN A 178 16.87 -4.10 -8.84
C ASN A 178 16.34 -5.51 -8.60
N PHE A 179 15.27 -5.59 -7.81
CA PHE A 179 14.38 -6.73 -7.77
C PHE A 179 13.17 -6.47 -8.65
N THR A 180 12.74 -7.48 -9.40
CA THR A 180 11.48 -7.49 -10.14
C THR A 180 10.35 -7.81 -9.19
N VAL A 181 9.34 -6.95 -9.07
CA VAL A 181 8.17 -7.23 -8.24
C VAL A 181 7.32 -8.31 -8.91
N LYS A 182 6.99 -9.36 -8.16
CA LYS A 182 6.11 -10.43 -8.65
C LYS A 182 4.74 -9.86 -9.03
N PRO A 183 4.24 -10.16 -10.25
CA PRO A 183 2.90 -9.73 -10.63
C PRO A 183 1.85 -10.48 -9.78
N ASN A 184 0.98 -9.73 -9.11
CA ASN A 184 -0.14 -10.29 -8.33
C ASN A 184 -1.44 -9.52 -8.58
N GLY A 185 -1.78 -9.31 -9.86
CA GLY A 185 -2.99 -8.63 -10.29
C GLY A 185 -2.97 -7.10 -10.15
N ILE A 186 -2.36 -6.53 -9.10
CA ILE A 186 -2.30 -5.08 -8.89
C ILE A 186 -0.94 -4.44 -9.23
N TYR A 187 0.12 -5.25 -9.26
CA TYR A 187 1.52 -4.83 -9.45
C TYR A 187 1.91 -4.82 -10.93
N TYR A 188 1.59 -3.74 -11.62
CA TYR A 188 2.03 -3.46 -12.99
C TYR A 188 1.84 -1.98 -13.28
N VAL A 189 2.68 -1.39 -14.13
CA VAL A 189 2.38 -0.08 -14.75
C VAL A 189 1.69 -0.31 -16.09
N GLU A 190 0.71 0.54 -16.42
CA GLU A 190 -0.03 0.46 -17.68
C GLU A 190 0.24 1.71 -18.52
N ALA A 191 0.79 1.51 -19.71
CA ALA A 191 0.99 2.57 -20.68
C ALA A 191 -0.33 2.95 -21.37
N LYS A 192 -0.37 4.12 -22.03
CA LYS A 192 -1.58 4.63 -22.71
C LYS A 192 -2.12 3.70 -23.80
N ASN A 193 -1.28 2.82 -24.36
CA ASN A 193 -1.66 1.82 -25.34
C ASN A 193 -2.21 0.52 -24.71
N GLY A 194 -2.37 0.47 -23.38
CA GLY A 194 -2.82 -0.71 -22.64
C GLY A 194 -1.74 -1.75 -22.36
N GLN A 195 -0.50 -1.52 -22.80
CA GLN A 195 0.63 -2.40 -22.47
C GLN A 195 0.89 -2.36 -20.98
N LYS A 196 0.95 -3.54 -20.36
CA LYS A 196 1.31 -3.71 -18.95
C LYS A 196 2.76 -4.13 -18.83
N SER A 197 3.48 -3.46 -17.95
CA SER A 197 4.89 -3.73 -17.68
C SER A 197 5.11 -4.03 -16.20
N LEU A 198 6.09 -4.88 -15.93
CA LEU A 198 6.45 -5.27 -14.57
C LEU A 198 6.96 -4.07 -13.76
N LEU A 199 6.94 -4.21 -12.44
CA LEU A 199 7.49 -3.19 -11.55
C LEU A 199 8.86 -3.63 -11.03
N SER A 200 9.70 -2.67 -10.67
CA SER A 200 10.97 -2.93 -10.01
C SER A 200 11.16 -2.07 -8.76
N VAL A 201 11.91 -2.62 -7.80
CA VAL A 201 12.39 -1.89 -6.63
C VAL A 201 13.91 -2.05 -6.52
N PRO A 202 14.63 -1.08 -5.95
CA PRO A 202 16.07 -1.22 -5.69
C PRO A 202 16.38 -2.40 -4.76
N ASP A 203 17.55 -3.01 -4.93
CA ASP A 203 17.99 -4.17 -4.11
C ASP A 203 18.22 -3.82 -2.63
N PHE A 204 18.41 -2.54 -2.31
CA PHE A 204 18.47 -2.01 -0.95
C PHE A 204 17.11 -1.78 -0.29
N PHE A 205 15.99 -2.10 -0.96
CA PHE A 205 14.63 -1.80 -0.49
C PHE A 205 14.37 -2.28 0.94
N ASP A 206 14.78 -3.50 1.32
CA ASP A 206 14.56 -4.02 2.68
C ASP A 206 15.26 -3.17 3.75
N GLN A 207 16.51 -2.78 3.49
CA GLN A 207 17.25 -1.92 4.40
C GLN A 207 16.61 -0.53 4.50
N GLY A 208 16.17 0.01 3.36
CA GLY A 208 15.48 1.30 3.30
C GLY A 208 14.15 1.28 4.03
N PHE A 209 13.35 0.24 3.82
CA PHE A 209 12.07 0.05 4.51
C PHE A 209 12.28 -0.04 6.02
N LYS A 210 13.24 -0.84 6.49
CA LYS A 210 13.53 -0.99 7.92
C LYS A 210 14.04 0.30 8.55
N THR A 211 14.81 1.09 7.82
CA THR A 211 15.38 2.34 8.32
C THR A 211 14.35 3.47 8.35
N SER A 212 13.52 3.60 7.31
CA SER A 212 12.73 4.81 7.08
C SER A 212 11.23 4.62 7.23
N ILE A 213 10.70 3.41 6.99
CA ILE A 213 9.25 3.14 7.03
C ILE A 213 8.84 2.41 8.30
N LEU A 214 9.62 1.40 8.71
CA LEU A 214 9.36 0.60 9.91
C LEU A 214 9.19 1.45 11.19
N PRO A 215 9.93 2.56 11.39
CA PRO A 215 9.74 3.42 12.56
C PRO A 215 8.32 4.02 12.68
N TYR A 216 7.66 4.34 11.56
CA TYR A 216 6.28 4.85 11.57
C TYR A 216 5.27 3.77 11.90
N ILE A 217 5.33 2.63 11.22
CA ILE A 217 4.33 1.56 11.38
C ILE A 217 4.46 0.84 12.74
N SER A 218 5.62 0.95 13.39
CA SER A 218 5.86 0.42 14.74
C SER A 218 5.40 1.37 15.85
N MET A 219 5.02 2.60 15.51
CA MET A 219 4.57 3.59 16.48
C MET A 219 3.17 3.23 17.01
N LYS A 220 2.97 3.38 18.32
CA LYS A 220 1.67 3.08 18.95
C LYS A 220 0.57 4.07 18.56
N ASP A 221 0.89 5.36 18.50
CA ASP A 221 -0.07 6.45 18.32
C ASP A 221 0.58 7.59 17.50
N PRO A 222 0.54 7.50 16.15
CA PRO A 222 1.10 8.53 15.29
C PRO A 222 0.28 9.83 15.33
N SER A 223 1.00 10.96 15.38
CA SER A 223 0.40 12.28 15.42
C SER A 223 -0.27 12.63 14.09
N PHE A 224 -1.45 13.25 14.13
CA PHE A 224 -2.08 13.83 12.93
C PHE A 224 -1.56 15.22 12.58
N ARG A 225 -0.91 15.94 13.50
CA ARG A 225 -0.56 17.37 13.30
C ARG A 225 0.89 17.61 12.90
N LYS A 226 1.78 16.73 13.38
CA LYS A 226 3.21 16.88 13.20
C LYS A 226 3.83 15.54 12.88
N ASP A 227 4.67 15.52 11.87
CA ASP A 227 5.46 14.37 11.52
C ASP A 227 6.39 13.96 12.69
N PRO A 228 6.23 12.74 13.23
CA PRO A 228 7.04 12.27 14.34
C PRO A 228 8.49 11.96 13.99
N MET A 229 8.84 11.79 12.71
CA MET A 229 10.21 11.50 12.26
C MET A 229 10.87 12.64 11.49
N GLU A 230 10.20 13.79 11.38
CA GLU A 230 10.79 15.03 10.83
C GLU A 230 12.19 15.29 11.42
N GLY A 231 13.19 15.39 10.53
CA GLY A 231 14.59 15.65 10.89
C GLY A 231 15.34 14.50 11.56
N LYS A 232 14.70 13.33 11.76
CA LYS A 232 15.32 12.12 12.33
C LYS A 232 15.72 11.10 11.27
N ILE A 233 14.98 11.09 10.18
CA ILE A 233 15.24 10.31 8.97
C ILE A 233 15.27 11.28 7.78
N GLY A 234 15.86 10.84 6.68
CA GLY A 234 15.89 11.52 5.39
C GLY A 234 14.50 11.57 4.76
N GLY A 235 14.41 12.06 3.53
CA GLY A 235 13.14 12.46 2.95
C GLY A 235 12.73 13.88 3.35
N LEU A 236 11.52 14.27 2.96
CA LEU A 236 10.96 15.61 3.14
C LEU A 236 9.61 15.53 3.82
N SER A 237 9.42 16.34 4.87
CA SER A 237 8.15 16.50 5.54
C SER A 237 7.46 17.75 4.99
N ASP A 238 6.37 17.58 4.24
CA ASP A 238 5.53 18.68 3.79
C ASP A 238 4.36 18.89 4.75
N LEU A 239 4.09 20.15 5.07
CA LEU A 239 2.89 20.57 5.79
C LEU A 239 1.82 20.99 4.78
N HIS A 240 0.64 20.38 4.87
CA HIS A 240 -0.54 20.71 4.09
C HIS A 240 -1.45 21.69 4.83
#